data_AF-A0A7J5A979-F1
#
_entry.id   AF-A0A7J5A979-F1
#
_cell.length_a   1.000
_cell.length_b   1.000
_cell.length_c   1.000
_cell.angle_alpha   90.00
_cell.angle_beta   90.00
_cell.angle_gamma   90.00
#
_symmetry.space_group_name_H-M   'P 1'
#
loop_
_entity.id
_entity.type
_entity.pdbx_description
1 polymer ?
#
loop_
_entity_poly.entity_id
_entity_poly.type
_entity_poly.pdbx_seq_one_letter_code
_entity_poly.pdbx_strand_id
1 'polypeptide(L)'
;MKKICLLYTCLFLLIFNSALLAQKISSEQVETFERPIWAGFYTNKTSEPINTKAFPFIKGMADLLKWSDLEPQIGVYDWSKLDEKIHSAVKGRYYYYFVLWTGPHSPEWIYDQDVPKVACKGGSSNAKAVFPYYLDKNYSNFFYNFIGKLAAHIASIPKADRDVFSFIQPAFGSTGDKQLYKGTPIMPEYKIKQYLEFCNAATVRFYVAFDRPELEHIKFLFNVDDEGATNELINSKNEQKLGEQL
;
A
#
# COMPACT_ATOMS: atom_id res chain seq x y z
N MET A 1 -6.87 -13.11 73.96
CA MET A 1 -5.54 -12.73 73.43
C MET A 1 -5.08 -13.48 72.17
N LYS A 2 -5.53 -14.71 71.87
CA LYS A 2 -5.05 -15.48 70.69
C LYS A 2 -5.60 -15.03 69.31
N LYS A 3 -6.71 -14.30 69.24
CA LYS A 3 -7.33 -13.90 67.95
C LYS A 3 -6.69 -12.68 67.27
N ILE A 4 -6.01 -11.82 68.02
CA ILE A 4 -5.40 -10.58 67.48
C ILE A 4 -4.08 -10.90 66.74
N CYS A 5 -3.33 -11.92 67.18
CA CYS A 5 -2.05 -12.27 66.57
C CYS A 5 -2.20 -12.84 65.15
N LEU A 6 -3.28 -13.59 64.88
CA LEU A 6 -3.54 -14.20 63.56
C LEU A 6 -3.92 -13.16 62.48
N LEU A 7 -4.54 -12.04 62.88
CA LEU A 7 -4.98 -10.98 61.95
C LEU A 7 -3.78 -10.20 61.39
N TYR A 8 -2.75 -9.96 62.23
CA TYR A 8 -1.54 -9.26 61.81
C TYR A 8 -0.66 -10.10 60.87
N THR A 9 -0.62 -11.43 61.04
CA THR A 9 0.15 -12.31 60.15
C THR A 9 -0.48 -12.40 58.75
N CYS A 10 -1.81 -12.44 58.66
CA CYS A 10 -2.51 -12.43 57.36
C CYS A 10 -2.38 -11.09 56.63
N LEU A 11 -2.39 -9.96 57.34
CA LEU A 11 -2.18 -8.65 56.71
C LEU A 11 -0.75 -8.50 56.16
N PHE A 12 0.26 -9.02 56.86
CA PHE A 12 1.65 -8.95 56.41
C PHE A 12 1.90 -9.81 55.15
N LEU A 13 1.28 -10.99 55.06
CA LEU A 13 1.35 -11.86 53.88
C LEU A 13 0.61 -11.30 52.66
N LEU A 14 -0.46 -10.52 52.86
CA LEU A 14 -1.18 -9.83 51.78
C LEU A 14 -0.40 -8.63 51.24
N ILE A 15 0.31 -7.90 52.10
CA ILE A 15 1.14 -6.74 51.70
C ILE A 15 2.44 -7.19 51.00
N PHE A 16 3.04 -8.32 51.42
CA PHE A 16 4.21 -8.87 50.74
C PHE A 16 3.89 -9.45 49.35
N ASN A 17 2.72 -10.10 49.18
CA ASN A 17 2.31 -10.63 47.87
C ASN A 17 1.95 -9.53 46.86
N SER A 18 1.36 -8.41 47.30
CA SER A 18 1.09 -7.27 46.41
C SER A 18 2.36 -6.53 46.01
N ALA A 19 3.38 -6.47 46.85
CA ALA A 19 4.69 -5.91 46.50
C ALA A 19 5.44 -6.75 45.45
N LEU A 20 5.38 -8.09 45.54
CA LEU A 20 5.96 -9.00 44.54
C LEU A 20 5.19 -8.99 43.21
N LEU A 21 3.85 -8.86 43.24
CA LEU A 21 3.06 -8.67 42.02
C LEU A 21 3.33 -7.32 41.35
N ALA A 22 3.49 -6.25 42.15
CA ALA A 22 3.78 -4.90 41.63
C ALA A 22 5.17 -4.81 40.96
N GLN A 23 6.18 -5.53 41.47
CA GLN A 23 7.49 -5.62 40.82
C GLN A 23 7.45 -6.39 39.50
N LYS A 24 6.60 -7.43 39.39
CA LYS A 24 6.50 -8.23 38.15
C LYS A 24 5.77 -7.48 37.02
N ILE A 25 4.97 -6.46 37.33
CA ILE A 25 4.25 -5.64 36.34
C ILE A 25 5.14 -4.51 35.77
N SER A 26 6.34 -4.29 36.31
CA SER A 26 7.17 -3.12 36.00
C SER A 26 8.25 -3.33 34.92
N SER A 27 8.30 -4.44 34.18
CA SER A 27 9.40 -4.63 33.22
C SER A 27 9.07 -5.37 31.92
N GLU A 28 7.83 -5.36 31.46
CA GLU A 28 7.68 -5.43 30.00
C GLU A 28 8.19 -4.09 29.47
N GLN A 29 9.40 -4.12 28.90
CA GLN A 29 9.86 -3.03 28.06
C GLN A 29 8.84 -2.90 26.94
N VAL A 30 7.91 -1.96 27.09
CA VAL A 30 7.14 -1.46 25.95
C VAL A 30 8.21 -0.94 25.01
N GLU A 31 8.53 -1.71 23.96
CA GLU A 31 9.36 -1.19 22.87
C GLU A 31 8.72 0.12 22.45
N THR A 32 9.42 1.22 22.74
CA THR A 32 8.97 2.53 22.32
C THR A 32 9.08 2.53 20.81
N PHE A 33 7.98 2.25 20.12
CA PHE A 33 7.92 2.28 18.67
C PHE A 33 8.24 3.70 18.21
N GLU A 34 9.48 3.91 17.73
CA GLU A 34 9.85 5.15 17.07
C GLU A 34 9.15 5.19 15.71
N ARG A 35 8.17 6.08 15.61
CA ARG A 35 7.43 6.28 14.38
C ARG A 35 8.39 6.75 13.27
N PRO A 36 8.29 6.18 12.04
CA PRO A 36 9.08 6.66 10.91
C PRO A 36 8.95 8.17 10.71
N ILE A 37 10.04 8.84 10.34
CA ILE A 37 10.09 10.30 10.19
C ILE A 37 9.10 10.86 9.17
N TRP A 38 8.71 10.04 8.18
CA TRP A 38 7.71 10.34 7.17
C TRP A 38 6.27 10.12 7.65
N ALA A 39 6.02 9.46 8.77
CA ALA A 39 4.66 9.20 9.23
C ALA A 39 4.04 10.44 9.91
N GLY A 40 2.86 10.83 9.44
CA GLY A 40 2.13 12.02 9.88
C GLY A 40 1.04 12.41 8.89
N PHE A 41 0.70 13.70 8.82
CA PHE A 41 -0.37 14.19 7.95
C PHE A 41 0.14 14.50 6.55
N TYR A 42 -0.67 14.17 5.56
CA TYR A 42 -0.40 14.48 4.15
C TYR A 42 -1.53 15.30 3.57
N THR A 43 -1.20 16.24 2.70
CA THR A 43 -2.17 17.10 2.03
C THR A 43 -2.25 16.78 0.55
N ASN A 44 -3.45 16.83 -0.02
CA ASN A 44 -3.68 16.78 -1.46
C ASN A 44 -4.00 18.16 -2.05
N LYS A 45 -3.93 19.23 -1.23
CA LYS A 45 -4.16 20.62 -1.66
C LYS A 45 -2.94 21.12 -2.42
N THR A 46 -3.13 21.50 -3.68
CA THR A 46 -2.06 22.01 -4.57
C THR A 46 -2.00 23.53 -4.67
N SER A 47 -2.98 24.24 -4.12
CA SER A 47 -3.10 25.70 -4.30
C SER A 47 -2.14 26.52 -3.43
N GLU A 48 -1.50 25.90 -2.43
CA GLU A 48 -0.59 26.56 -1.51
C GLU A 48 0.66 25.68 -1.30
N PRO A 49 1.87 26.27 -1.20
CA PRO A 49 3.06 25.52 -0.87
C PRO A 49 2.95 24.84 0.51
N ILE A 50 3.46 23.61 0.61
CA ILE A 50 3.57 22.90 1.89
C ILE A 50 4.61 23.61 2.77
N ASN A 51 4.22 24.02 3.98
CA ASN A 51 5.09 24.68 4.95
C ASN A 51 5.32 23.78 6.18
N THR A 52 6.26 22.84 6.05
CA THR A 52 6.63 21.89 7.12
C THR A 52 7.28 22.58 8.32
N LYS A 53 7.79 23.81 8.18
CA LYS A 53 8.33 24.60 9.30
C LYS A 53 7.23 25.14 10.20
N ALA A 54 6.16 25.69 9.61
CA ALA A 54 5.00 26.17 10.37
C ALA A 54 4.11 25.02 10.87
N PHE A 55 4.01 23.94 10.08
CA PHE A 55 3.16 22.78 10.37
C PHE A 55 3.97 21.49 10.33
N PRO A 56 4.83 21.21 11.33
CA PRO A 56 5.75 20.05 11.32
C PRO A 56 5.06 18.68 11.40
N PHE A 57 3.76 18.66 11.70
CA PHE A 57 2.91 17.47 11.64
C PHE A 57 2.47 17.12 10.21
N ILE A 58 2.49 18.09 9.28
CA ILE A 58 2.33 17.83 7.85
C ILE A 58 3.68 17.35 7.33
N LYS A 59 3.73 16.08 6.90
CA LYS A 59 4.94 15.43 6.42
C LYS A 59 5.10 15.53 4.91
N GLY A 60 4.01 15.70 4.17
CA GLY A 60 4.09 15.53 2.74
C GLY A 60 2.83 15.80 1.93
N MET A 61 2.96 15.49 0.64
CA MET A 61 1.89 15.54 -0.34
C MET A 61 1.35 14.13 -0.62
N ALA A 62 0.03 14.03 -0.66
CA ALA A 62 -0.71 12.90 -1.19
C ALA A 62 -1.19 13.21 -2.60
N ASP A 63 -1.00 12.29 -3.54
CA ASP A 63 -1.43 12.46 -4.92
C ASP A 63 -2.18 11.24 -5.46
N LEU A 64 -2.84 11.43 -6.60
CA LEU A 64 -3.57 10.41 -7.33
C LEU A 64 -3.00 10.33 -8.75
N LEU A 65 -2.39 9.18 -9.05
CA LEU A 65 -1.87 8.88 -10.38
C LEU A 65 -2.69 7.77 -11.01
N LYS A 66 -3.12 7.96 -12.25
CA LYS A 66 -3.87 6.96 -13.01
C LYS A 66 -2.91 6.24 -13.93
N TRP A 67 -3.08 4.94 -14.07
CA TRP A 67 -2.33 4.18 -15.08
C TRP A 67 -2.54 4.77 -16.49
N SER A 68 -3.77 5.20 -16.83
CA SER A 68 -4.07 5.87 -18.12
C SER A 68 -3.24 7.12 -18.40
N ASP A 69 -2.81 7.85 -17.35
CA ASP A 69 -2.04 9.08 -17.50
C ASP A 69 -0.55 8.76 -17.66
N LEU A 70 -0.09 7.63 -17.10
CA LEU A 70 1.30 7.19 -17.11
C LEU A 70 1.66 6.34 -18.34
N GLU A 71 0.69 5.64 -18.92
CA GLU A 71 0.84 4.84 -20.15
C GLU A 71 -0.32 5.14 -21.13
N PRO A 72 -0.38 6.34 -21.71
CA PRO A 72 -1.51 6.77 -22.55
C PRO A 72 -1.67 5.93 -23.82
N GLN A 73 -0.59 5.30 -24.30
CA GLN A 73 -0.60 4.35 -25.43
C GLN A 73 0.25 3.14 -25.08
N ILE A 74 0.00 2.02 -25.75
CA ILE A 74 0.72 0.76 -25.49
C ILE A 74 2.25 0.96 -25.57
N GLY A 75 2.93 0.75 -24.44
CA GLY A 75 4.39 0.89 -24.34
C GLY A 75 4.93 2.32 -24.42
N VAL A 76 4.08 3.34 -24.51
CA VAL A 76 4.47 4.76 -24.47
C VAL A 76 4.15 5.30 -23.09
N TYR A 77 5.19 5.70 -22.36
CA TYR A 77 5.07 6.16 -20.98
C TYR A 77 5.28 7.68 -20.88
N ASP A 78 4.45 8.34 -20.07
CA ASP A 78 4.59 9.74 -19.71
C ASP A 78 4.73 9.88 -18.18
N TRP A 79 5.96 10.18 -17.75
CA TRP A 79 6.29 10.35 -16.33
C TRP A 79 6.30 11.80 -15.88
N SER A 80 6.02 12.76 -16.79
CA SER A 80 6.21 14.19 -16.55
C SER A 80 5.50 14.68 -15.28
N LYS A 81 4.25 14.28 -15.08
CA LYS A 81 3.47 14.63 -13.88
C LYS A 81 4.07 14.01 -12.61
N LEU A 82 4.49 12.74 -12.66
CA LEU A 82 5.12 12.07 -11.52
C LEU A 82 6.42 12.79 -11.14
N ASP A 83 7.28 13.05 -12.13
CA ASP A 83 8.57 13.70 -11.95
C ASP A 83 8.43 15.14 -11.43
N GLU A 84 7.43 15.90 -11.91
CA GLU A 84 7.11 17.23 -11.39
C GLU A 84 6.80 17.19 -9.88
N LYS A 85 6.04 16.20 -9.43
CA LYS A 85 5.68 16.05 -8.01
C LYS A 85 6.87 15.64 -7.16
N ILE A 86 7.72 14.75 -7.66
CA ILE A 86 8.97 14.37 -7.01
C ILE A 86 9.88 15.58 -6.86
N HIS A 87 10.13 16.35 -7.92
CA HIS A 87 10.96 17.55 -7.86
C HIS A 87 10.39 18.62 -6.92
N SER A 88 9.05 18.75 -6.87
CA SER A 88 8.38 19.63 -5.93
C SER A 88 8.60 19.21 -4.49
N ALA A 89 8.60 17.90 -4.21
CA ALA A 89 8.88 17.34 -2.89
C ALA A 89 10.33 17.57 -2.45
N VAL A 90 11.29 17.35 -3.36
CA VAL A 90 12.72 17.65 -3.13
C VAL A 90 12.90 19.14 -2.78
N LYS A 91 12.38 20.03 -3.63
CA LYS A 91 12.49 21.49 -3.44
C LYS A 91 11.81 21.96 -2.16
N GLY A 92 10.65 21.40 -1.85
CA GLY A 92 9.86 21.74 -0.67
C GLY A 92 10.29 21.04 0.62
N ARG A 93 11.25 20.10 0.55
CA ARG A 93 11.74 19.30 1.68
C ARG A 93 10.60 18.63 2.44
N TYR A 94 9.72 17.96 1.70
CA TYR A 94 8.61 17.18 2.23
C TYR A 94 8.56 15.81 1.54
N TYR A 95 7.83 14.88 2.12
CA TYR A 95 7.68 13.55 1.55
C TYR A 95 6.52 13.46 0.55
N TYR A 96 6.55 12.48 -0.34
CA TYR A 96 5.53 12.24 -1.34
C TYR A 96 5.03 10.81 -1.26
N TYR A 97 3.72 10.63 -1.36
CA TYR A 97 3.14 9.36 -1.74
C TYR A 97 2.04 9.59 -2.76
N PHE A 98 1.75 8.55 -3.54
CA PHE A 98 0.60 8.56 -4.42
C PHE A 98 -0.20 7.27 -4.29
N VAL A 99 -1.50 7.38 -4.53
CA VAL A 99 -2.37 6.25 -4.79
C VAL A 99 -2.37 5.99 -6.29
N LEU A 100 -1.99 4.78 -6.68
CA LEU A 100 -1.98 4.35 -8.07
C LEU A 100 -3.35 3.79 -8.44
N TRP A 101 -4.14 4.58 -9.16
CA TRP A 101 -5.47 4.21 -9.64
C TRP A 101 -5.35 3.35 -10.90
N THR A 102 -5.92 2.15 -10.80
CA THR A 102 -5.96 1.13 -11.85
C THR A 102 -7.42 0.86 -12.25
N GLY A 103 -7.75 -0.34 -12.74
CA GLY A 103 -9.13 -0.72 -13.01
C GLY A 103 -9.81 0.21 -14.04
N PRO A 104 -10.85 0.98 -13.68
CA PRO A 104 -11.49 1.91 -14.60
C PRO A 104 -10.59 3.10 -14.97
N HIS A 105 -9.44 3.26 -14.31
CA HIS A 105 -8.39 4.22 -14.62
C HIS A 105 -7.20 3.59 -15.37
N SER A 106 -7.36 2.36 -15.85
CA SER A 106 -6.45 1.77 -16.83
C SER A 106 -6.57 2.51 -18.18
N PRO A 107 -5.53 2.49 -19.04
CA PRO A 107 -5.60 3.09 -20.37
C PRO A 107 -6.70 2.46 -21.22
N GLU A 108 -7.32 3.25 -22.11
CA GLU A 108 -8.42 2.75 -22.97
C GLU A 108 -7.93 1.69 -23.98
N TRP A 109 -6.66 1.79 -24.41
CA TRP A 109 -6.08 0.89 -25.41
C TRP A 109 -6.07 -0.58 -24.98
N ILE A 110 -6.21 -0.91 -23.68
CA ILE A 110 -6.27 -2.30 -23.23
C ILE A 110 -7.46 -3.03 -23.84
N TYR A 111 -8.57 -2.33 -24.10
CA TYR A 111 -9.79 -2.92 -24.66
C TYR A 111 -9.63 -3.23 -26.14
N ASP A 112 -8.77 -2.49 -26.84
CA ASP A 112 -8.36 -2.78 -28.22
C ASP A 112 -7.38 -3.97 -28.29
N GLN A 113 -6.94 -4.50 -27.15
CA GLN A 113 -6.05 -5.64 -26.99
C GLN A 113 -6.76 -6.83 -26.32
N ASP A 114 -8.04 -7.00 -26.68
CA ASP A 114 -8.92 -8.11 -26.26
C ASP A 114 -9.20 -8.21 -24.76
N VAL A 115 -8.92 -7.18 -23.97
CA VAL A 115 -9.38 -7.13 -22.57
C VAL A 115 -10.90 -6.87 -22.57
N PRO A 116 -11.72 -7.73 -21.95
CA PRO A 116 -13.16 -7.49 -21.92
C PRO A 116 -13.54 -6.24 -21.13
N LYS A 117 -14.43 -5.45 -21.72
CA LYS A 117 -14.97 -4.20 -21.18
C LYS A 117 -16.26 -4.47 -20.39
N VAL A 118 -16.19 -4.39 -19.06
CA VAL A 118 -17.25 -4.83 -18.14
C VAL A 118 -18.07 -3.65 -17.63
N ALA A 119 -19.34 -3.57 -18.05
CA ALA A 119 -20.30 -2.60 -17.54
C ALA A 119 -20.94 -3.08 -16.22
N CYS A 120 -21.08 -2.17 -15.24
CA CYS A 120 -21.67 -2.47 -13.93
C CYS A 120 -22.94 -1.62 -13.65
N LYS A 121 -23.90 -2.21 -12.93
CA LYS A 121 -25.10 -1.55 -12.39
C LYS A 121 -24.92 -1.26 -10.90
N GLY A 122 -25.57 -0.19 -10.41
CA GLY A 122 -25.62 0.15 -8.99
C GLY A 122 -24.33 0.74 -8.41
N GLY A 123 -23.38 1.16 -9.26
CA GLY A 123 -22.28 2.02 -8.83
C GLY A 123 -22.76 3.45 -8.51
N SER A 124 -21.98 4.24 -7.78
CA SER A 124 -22.31 5.66 -7.56
C SER A 124 -22.41 6.38 -8.91
N SER A 125 -23.21 7.45 -9.00
CA SER A 125 -23.38 8.24 -10.23
C SER A 125 -22.08 8.82 -10.82
N ASN A 126 -21.00 8.84 -10.02
CA ASN A 126 -19.66 9.30 -10.40
C ASN A 126 -18.67 8.15 -10.68
N ALA A 127 -19.05 6.88 -10.45
CA ALA A 127 -18.21 5.76 -10.81
C ALA A 127 -18.22 5.63 -12.33
N LYS A 128 -17.04 5.62 -12.96
CA LYS A 128 -16.92 5.18 -14.36
C LYS A 128 -17.69 3.87 -14.49
N ALA A 129 -18.63 3.83 -15.44
CA ALA A 129 -19.59 2.74 -15.57
C ALA A 129 -18.95 1.41 -16.05
N VAL A 130 -17.65 1.44 -16.32
CA VAL A 130 -16.96 0.40 -17.07
C VAL A 130 -15.58 0.12 -16.49
N PHE A 131 -15.25 -1.16 -16.42
CA PHE A 131 -14.06 -1.72 -15.81
C PHE A 131 -13.42 -2.75 -16.75
N PRO A 132 -12.12 -3.04 -16.63
CA PRO A 132 -11.55 -4.23 -17.25
C PRO A 132 -12.08 -5.49 -16.58
N TYR A 133 -12.10 -6.60 -17.31
CA TYR A 133 -12.22 -7.91 -16.67
C TYR A 133 -10.90 -8.27 -15.99
N TYR A 134 -10.86 -8.18 -14.66
CA TYR A 134 -9.61 -8.28 -13.90
C TYR A 134 -8.95 -9.66 -13.94
N LEU A 135 -9.72 -10.73 -14.21
CA LEU A 135 -9.19 -12.09 -14.36
C LEU A 135 -8.73 -12.40 -15.79
N ASP A 136 -8.87 -11.43 -16.70
CA ASP A 136 -8.33 -11.58 -18.05
C ASP A 136 -6.80 -11.62 -18.03
N LYS A 137 -6.23 -12.51 -18.86
CA LYS A 137 -4.78 -12.72 -18.92
C LYS A 137 -4.09 -11.51 -19.56
N ASN A 138 -4.67 -10.90 -20.59
CA ASN A 138 -4.09 -9.71 -21.22
C ASN A 138 -4.10 -8.54 -20.24
N TYR A 139 -5.19 -8.35 -19.49
CA TYR A 139 -5.25 -7.33 -18.44
C TYR A 139 -4.11 -7.50 -17.42
N SER A 140 -3.95 -8.72 -16.90
CA SER A 140 -2.90 -9.03 -15.93
C SER A 140 -1.50 -8.79 -16.51
N ASN A 141 -1.25 -9.20 -17.75
CA ASN A 141 0.03 -8.99 -18.44
C ASN A 141 0.35 -7.51 -18.61
N PHE A 142 -0.60 -6.71 -19.09
CA PHE A 142 -0.40 -5.27 -19.28
C PHE A 142 -0.18 -4.57 -17.94
N PHE A 143 -0.98 -4.89 -16.93
CA PHE A 143 -0.84 -4.30 -15.61
C PHE A 143 0.52 -4.64 -14.98
N TYR A 144 0.95 -5.89 -15.08
CA TYR A 144 2.24 -6.32 -14.53
C TYR A 144 3.44 -5.72 -15.29
N ASN A 145 3.33 -5.61 -16.61
CA ASN A 145 4.35 -4.91 -17.40
C ASN A 145 4.45 -3.43 -17.00
N PHE A 146 3.32 -2.76 -16.82
CA PHE A 146 3.27 -1.39 -16.32
C PHE A 146 3.93 -1.24 -14.94
N ILE A 147 3.63 -2.13 -13.98
CA ILE A 147 4.30 -2.14 -12.66
C ILE A 147 5.82 -2.23 -12.82
N GLY A 148 6.30 -3.11 -13.70
CA GLY A 148 7.73 -3.24 -14.00
C GLY A 148 8.35 -1.97 -14.59
N LYS A 149 7.63 -1.26 -15.45
CA LYS A 149 8.07 0.00 -16.08
C LYS A 149 8.06 1.17 -15.10
N LEU A 150 7.05 1.25 -14.24
CA LEU A 150 7.02 2.21 -13.13
C LEU A 150 8.21 2.01 -12.19
N ALA A 151 8.49 0.77 -11.78
CA ALA A 151 9.64 0.47 -10.93
C ALA A 151 10.97 0.83 -11.61
N ALA A 152 11.12 0.50 -12.91
CA ALA A 152 12.30 0.84 -13.68
C ALA A 152 12.51 2.36 -13.81
N HIS A 153 11.44 3.12 -14.04
CA HIS A 153 11.49 4.57 -14.07
C HIS A 153 11.95 5.14 -12.74
N ILE A 154 11.28 4.77 -11.63
CA ILE A 154 11.65 5.26 -10.30
C ILE A 154 13.08 4.85 -9.94
N ALA A 155 13.57 3.66 -10.32
CA ALA A 155 14.96 3.27 -10.06
C ALA A 155 15.97 4.14 -10.84
N SER A 156 15.57 4.70 -11.98
CA SER A 156 16.46 5.46 -12.85
C SER A 156 16.65 6.92 -12.44
N ILE A 157 15.71 7.52 -11.69
CA ILE A 157 15.83 8.92 -11.24
C ILE A 157 16.87 9.07 -10.13
N PRO A 158 17.46 10.24 -9.87
CA PRO A 158 18.49 10.44 -8.84
C PRO A 158 18.08 9.97 -7.44
N LYS A 159 19.03 9.50 -6.62
CA LYS A 159 18.75 9.03 -5.25
C LYS A 159 18.00 10.08 -4.40
N ALA A 160 18.42 11.35 -4.48
CA ALA A 160 17.77 12.43 -3.74
C ALA A 160 16.27 12.57 -4.07
N ASP A 161 15.91 12.26 -5.32
CA ASP A 161 14.55 12.31 -5.83
C ASP A 161 13.78 11.06 -5.40
N ARG A 162 14.42 9.88 -5.38
CA ARG A 162 13.82 8.64 -4.84
C ARG A 162 13.59 8.72 -3.34
N ASP A 163 14.45 9.39 -2.59
CA ASP A 163 14.39 9.43 -1.12
C ASP A 163 13.17 10.21 -0.58
N VAL A 164 12.44 10.95 -1.44
CA VAL A 164 11.22 11.66 -1.01
C VAL A 164 10.00 10.74 -0.88
N PHE A 165 10.04 9.53 -1.41
CA PHE A 165 8.91 8.60 -1.30
C PHE A 165 8.73 8.11 0.13
N SER A 166 7.52 8.28 0.67
CA SER A 166 7.13 7.62 1.93
C SER A 166 6.71 6.18 1.69
N PHE A 167 5.82 6.02 0.71
CA PHE A 167 5.27 4.75 0.26
C PHE A 167 4.54 4.96 -1.08
N ILE A 168 4.13 3.87 -1.71
CA ILE A 168 3.20 3.84 -2.84
C ILE A 168 1.97 3.07 -2.41
N GLN A 169 0.77 3.53 -2.76
CA GLN A 169 -0.47 2.81 -2.44
C GLN A 169 -1.11 2.28 -3.73
N PRO A 170 -0.95 1.00 -4.08
CA PRO A 170 -1.68 0.40 -5.18
C PRO A 170 -3.18 0.31 -4.87
N ALA A 171 -4.01 1.00 -5.66
CA ALA A 171 -5.47 0.84 -5.59
C ALA A 171 -5.90 -0.28 -6.55
N PHE A 172 -6.05 -1.49 -6.03
CA PHE A 172 -6.69 -2.58 -6.75
C PHE A 172 -8.18 -2.28 -6.91
N GLY A 173 -8.68 -2.29 -8.15
CA GLY A 173 -10.07 -1.91 -8.43
C GLY A 173 -10.21 -0.45 -8.86
N SER A 174 -11.26 0.23 -8.37
CA SER A 174 -11.56 1.64 -8.72
C SER A 174 -10.77 2.65 -7.89
N THR A 175 -10.94 2.60 -6.57
CA THR A 175 -10.50 3.62 -5.61
C THR A 175 -9.72 3.02 -4.44
N GLY A 176 -9.29 1.76 -4.54
CA GLY A 176 -8.53 1.07 -3.50
C GLY A 176 -9.38 0.50 -2.36
N ASP A 177 -10.69 0.37 -2.57
CA ASP A 177 -11.57 -0.33 -1.65
C ASP A 177 -11.43 -1.85 -1.79
N LYS A 178 -12.00 -2.60 -0.85
CA LYS A 178 -12.03 -4.08 -0.86
C LYS A 178 -13.01 -4.67 -1.90
N GLN A 179 -12.99 -4.14 -3.12
CA GLN A 179 -13.79 -4.61 -4.26
C GLN A 179 -13.15 -4.14 -5.58
N LEU A 180 -13.21 -4.98 -6.62
CA LEU A 180 -12.70 -4.63 -7.95
C LEU A 180 -13.67 -3.73 -8.71
N TYR A 181 -14.94 -4.16 -8.78
CA TYR A 181 -16.02 -3.39 -9.41
C TYR A 181 -16.70 -2.46 -8.41
N LYS A 182 -17.09 -1.27 -8.87
CA LYS A 182 -18.08 -0.46 -8.15
C LYS A 182 -19.48 -0.85 -8.66
N GLY A 183 -20.19 -1.63 -7.86
CA GLY A 183 -21.48 -2.21 -8.23
C GLY A 183 -21.35 -3.62 -8.78
N THR A 184 -22.38 -4.09 -9.47
CA THR A 184 -22.48 -5.47 -9.95
C THR A 184 -22.35 -5.52 -11.47
N PRO A 185 -21.49 -6.38 -12.05
CA PRO A 185 -21.45 -6.59 -13.49
C PRO A 185 -22.84 -6.92 -14.05
N ILE A 186 -23.18 -6.32 -15.19
CA ILE A 186 -24.45 -6.57 -15.88
C ILE A 186 -24.51 -8.01 -16.38
N MET A 187 -23.39 -8.48 -16.92
CA MET A 187 -23.23 -9.81 -17.48
C MET A 187 -22.66 -10.75 -16.40
N PRO A 188 -23.36 -11.85 -16.04
CA PRO A 188 -22.99 -12.71 -14.91
C PRO A 188 -21.61 -13.37 -15.01
N GLU A 189 -21.12 -13.63 -16.22
CA GLU A 189 -19.81 -14.23 -16.50
C GLU A 189 -18.64 -13.39 -15.98
N TYR A 190 -18.83 -12.07 -15.85
CA TYR A 190 -17.81 -11.18 -15.29
C TYR A 190 -17.87 -11.06 -13.77
N LYS A 191 -18.70 -11.85 -13.08
CA LYS A 191 -18.70 -11.86 -11.62
C LYS A 191 -17.41 -12.51 -11.09
N ILE A 192 -16.65 -11.75 -10.30
CA ILE A 192 -15.40 -12.21 -9.71
C ILE A 192 -15.63 -12.67 -8.27
N LYS A 193 -15.23 -13.91 -7.96
CA LYS A 193 -15.11 -14.41 -6.58
C LYS A 193 -13.66 -14.41 -6.10
N GLN A 194 -12.71 -14.37 -7.03
CA GLN A 194 -11.28 -14.52 -6.82
C GLN A 194 -10.60 -13.18 -6.50
N TYR A 195 -11.22 -12.39 -5.62
CA TYR A 195 -10.74 -11.04 -5.27
C TYR A 195 -9.35 -11.08 -4.64
N LEU A 196 -9.18 -11.93 -3.61
CA LEU A 196 -7.94 -12.02 -2.86
C LEU A 196 -6.82 -12.61 -3.71
N GLU A 197 -7.12 -13.57 -4.57
CA GLU A 197 -6.15 -14.16 -5.49
C GLU A 197 -5.60 -13.13 -6.48
N PHE A 198 -6.47 -12.28 -7.05
CA PHE A 198 -6.05 -11.16 -7.89
C PHE A 198 -5.16 -10.19 -7.12
N CYS A 199 -5.60 -9.76 -5.92
CA CYS A 199 -4.85 -8.82 -5.10
C CYS A 199 -3.49 -9.38 -4.69
N ASN A 200 -3.42 -10.64 -4.23
CA ASN A 200 -2.17 -11.31 -3.86
C ASN A 200 -1.21 -11.40 -5.06
N ALA A 201 -1.70 -11.79 -6.24
CA ALA A 201 -0.88 -11.86 -7.44
C ALA A 201 -0.32 -10.50 -7.85
N ALA A 202 -1.14 -9.45 -7.79
CA ALA A 202 -0.71 -8.07 -8.07
C ALA A 202 0.30 -7.57 -7.02
N THR A 203 0.06 -7.80 -5.73
CA THR A 203 0.98 -7.47 -4.63
C THR A 203 2.35 -8.12 -4.83
N VAL A 204 2.39 -9.42 -5.16
CA VAL A 204 3.65 -10.11 -5.48
C VAL A 204 4.35 -9.44 -6.65
N ARG A 205 3.63 -8.93 -7.65
CA ARG A 205 4.27 -8.21 -8.77
C ARG A 205 4.84 -6.85 -8.39
N PHE A 206 4.23 -6.12 -7.47
CA PHE A 206 4.84 -4.91 -6.91
C PHE A 206 6.16 -5.24 -6.22
N TYR A 207 6.16 -6.21 -5.30
CA TYR A 207 7.38 -6.59 -4.59
C TYR A 207 8.48 -7.08 -5.54
N VAL A 208 8.16 -7.97 -6.49
CA VAL A 208 9.14 -8.45 -7.48
C VAL A 208 9.69 -7.32 -8.36
N ALA A 209 8.86 -6.36 -8.77
CA ALA A 209 9.34 -5.27 -9.62
C ALA A 209 10.24 -4.28 -8.87
N PHE A 210 9.96 -4.07 -7.57
CA PHE A 210 10.66 -3.14 -6.68
C PHE A 210 11.79 -3.80 -5.86
N ASP A 211 12.01 -5.10 -6.01
CA ASP A 211 13.16 -5.82 -5.46
C ASP A 211 14.45 -5.42 -6.20
N ARG A 212 14.91 -4.20 -5.89
CA ARG A 212 16.07 -3.53 -6.49
C ARG A 212 16.79 -2.71 -5.42
N PRO A 213 18.13 -2.64 -5.41
CA PRO A 213 18.88 -1.84 -4.45
C PRO A 213 18.47 -0.36 -4.43
N GLU A 214 18.11 0.22 -5.58
CA GLU A 214 17.71 1.62 -5.70
C GLU A 214 16.37 1.95 -5.02
N LEU A 215 15.55 0.93 -4.72
CA LEU A 215 14.16 1.04 -4.29
C LEU A 215 13.89 0.42 -2.93
N GLU A 216 14.91 -0.10 -2.23
CA GLU A 216 14.76 -0.83 -0.96
C GLU A 216 14.00 -0.05 0.14
N HIS A 217 14.12 1.28 0.13
CA HIS A 217 13.44 2.16 1.07
C HIS A 217 11.96 2.40 0.74
N ILE A 218 11.52 2.14 -0.51
CA ILE A 218 10.14 2.35 -0.93
C ILE A 218 9.26 1.26 -0.34
N LYS A 219 8.23 1.67 0.39
CA LYS A 219 7.24 0.78 0.98
C LYS A 219 5.93 0.83 0.20
N PHE A 220 5.09 -0.17 0.40
CA PHE A 220 3.74 -0.20 -0.13
C PHE A 220 2.73 -0.12 0.99
N LEU A 221 1.59 0.51 0.70
CA LEU A 221 0.40 0.43 1.52
C LEU A 221 -0.65 -0.35 0.73
N PHE A 222 -0.95 -1.58 1.14
CA PHE A 222 -1.94 -2.41 0.47
C PHE A 222 -3.26 -2.42 1.23
N ASN A 223 -4.37 -2.15 0.54
CA ASN A 223 -5.72 -2.31 1.11
C ASN A 223 -6.26 -3.74 0.89
N VAL A 224 -5.44 -4.74 1.20
CA VAL A 224 -5.79 -6.18 1.15
C VAL A 224 -5.71 -6.66 2.59
N ASP A 225 -6.68 -7.46 3.06
CA ASP A 225 -6.73 -7.91 4.46
C ASP A 225 -5.38 -8.50 4.93
N ASP A 226 -4.83 -7.91 6.00
CA ASP A 226 -3.54 -8.16 6.66
C ASP A 226 -2.32 -8.54 5.77
N GLU A 227 -1.35 -7.63 5.69
CA GLU A 227 -0.05 -7.82 5.02
C GLU A 227 0.73 -9.07 5.49
N GLY A 228 0.38 -9.65 6.65
CA GLY A 228 1.01 -10.83 7.23
C GLY A 228 1.01 -12.07 6.34
N ALA A 229 -0.07 -12.33 5.59
CA ALA A 229 -0.15 -13.52 4.73
C ALA A 229 0.71 -13.41 3.45
N THR A 230 1.04 -12.19 3.03
CA THR A 230 1.79 -11.95 1.79
C THR A 230 3.28 -12.24 1.99
N ASN A 231 3.84 -11.92 3.17
CA ASN A 231 5.23 -12.20 3.50
C ASN A 231 5.52 -13.71 3.55
N GLU A 232 4.58 -14.53 4.04
CA GLU A 232 4.68 -16.00 4.01
C GLU A 232 4.65 -16.56 2.57
N LEU A 233 3.88 -15.95 1.67
CA LEU A 233 3.80 -16.34 0.26
C LEU A 233 5.05 -15.99 -0.56
N ILE A 234 5.74 -14.89 -0.22
CA ILE A 234 7.01 -14.52 -0.85
C ILE A 234 8.11 -15.47 -0.39
N ASN A 235 8.17 -15.76 0.91
CA ASN A 235 9.15 -16.68 1.48
C ASN A 235 9.00 -18.10 0.90
N SER A 236 7.78 -18.63 0.83
CA SER A 236 7.52 -19.96 0.27
C SER A 236 7.87 -20.09 -1.23
N LYS A 237 7.67 -19.03 -2.03
CA LYS A 237 8.07 -19.03 -3.45
C LYS A 237 9.58 -18.92 -3.65
N ASN A 238 10.28 -18.22 -2.77
CA ASN A 238 11.74 -18.15 -2.79
C ASN A 238 12.37 -19.50 -2.40
N GLU A 239 11.78 -20.21 -1.44
CA GLU A 239 12.18 -21.59 -1.08
C GLU A 239 11.93 -22.57 -2.23
N GLN A 240 10.80 -22.45 -2.93
CA GLN A 240 10.47 -23.32 -4.07
C GLN A 240 11.43 -23.10 -5.27
N LYS A 241 11.85 -21.86 -5.53
CA LYS A 241 12.89 -21.55 -6.53
C LYS A 241 14.27 -22.08 -6.17
N LEU A 242 14.62 -22.15 -4.88
CA LEU A 242 15.90 -22.67 -4.41
C LEU A 242 15.95 -24.21 -4.50
N GLY A 243 14.80 -24.88 -4.29
CA GLY A 243 14.66 -26.33 -4.42
C GLY A 243 14.63 -26.85 -5.87
N GLU A 244 14.31 -26.01 -6.85
CA GLU A 244 14.40 -26.36 -8.28
C GLU A 244 15.81 -26.14 -8.88
N GLN A 245 16.74 -25.57 -8.11
CA GLN A 245 18.12 -25.26 -8.53
C GLN A 245 19.19 -26.12 -7.83
N LEU A 246 18.79 -27.14 -7.05
CA LEU A 246 19.64 -28.17 -6.44
C LEU A 246 19.32 -29.55 -7.04
#